data_AF-A0A966QP43-F1
#
_entry.id   AF-A0A966QP43-F1
#
_cell.length_a   1.000
_cell.length_b   1.000
_cell.length_c   1.000
_cell.angle_alpha   90.00
_cell.angle_beta   90.00
_cell.angle_gamma   90.00
#
_symmetry.space_group_name_H-M   'P 1'
#
loop_
_entity.id
_entity.type
_entity.pdbx_description
1 polymer ?
#
loop_
_entity_poly.entity_id
_entity_poly.type
_entity_poly.pdbx_seq_one_letter_code
_entity_poly.pdbx_strand_id
1 'polypeptide(L)' 'YNGLGFGLGFAVVVDQAKTKVACPNGTYSWGGMASTAFWVDPVEEVTAMFFTQLVPSTTHPIRPYLRSLVYQSIIE' A
#
# COMPACT_ATOMS: atom_id res chain seq x y z
N TYR A 1 -10.83 -8.51 -1.56
CA TYR A 1 -9.55 -8.45 -2.29
C TYR A 1 -9.83 -8.64 -3.79
N ASN A 2 -10.78 -7.89 -4.38
CA ASN A 2 -11.33 -8.24 -5.71
C ASN A 2 -10.59 -7.57 -6.89
N GLY A 3 -9.58 -6.75 -6.61
CA GLY A 3 -8.75 -6.05 -7.62
C GLY A 3 -7.25 -6.22 -7.40
N LEU A 4 -6.85 -7.19 -6.57
CA LEU A 4 -5.45 -7.50 -6.29
C LEU A 4 -5.09 -8.84 -6.92
N GLY A 5 -3.95 -8.87 -7.60
CA GLY A 5 -3.26 -10.08 -8.03
C GLY A 5 -2.01 -10.32 -7.18
N PHE A 6 -1.24 -11.33 -7.56
CA PHE A 6 0.03 -11.68 -6.93
C PHE A 6 1.14 -11.72 -7.99
N GLY A 7 2.17 -10.91 -7.80
CA GLY A 7 3.34 -10.85 -8.68
C GLY A 7 4.49 -11.72 -8.16
N LEU A 8 5.72 -11.30 -8.42
CA LEU A 8 6.92 -11.96 -7.90
C LEU A 8 7.16 -11.60 -6.42
N GLY A 9 6.36 -12.19 -5.53
CA GLY A 9 6.52 -12.10 -4.07
C GLY A 9 5.64 -11.08 -3.36
N PHE A 10 4.86 -10.27 -4.09
CA PHE A 10 4.06 -9.19 -3.52
C PHE A 10 2.66 -9.08 -4.13
N ALA A 11 1.76 -8.39 -3.43
CA ALA A 11 0.43 -8.08 -3.95
C ALA A 11 0.56 -6.96 -4.99
N VAL A 12 -0.13 -7.11 -6.12
CA VAL A 12 -0.15 -6.16 -7.24
C VAL A 12 -1.57 -5.70 -7.50
N VAL A 13 -1.81 -4.41 -7.70
CA VAL A 13 -3.12 -3.89 -8.11
C VAL A 13 -3.34 -4.19 -9.58
N VAL A 14 -4.38 -4.98 -9.88
CA VAL A 14 -4.78 -5.36 -11.24
C VAL A 14 -6.02 -4.58 -11.68
N ASP A 15 -6.89 -4.22 -10.74
CA ASP A 15 -8.11 -3.47 -11.00
C ASP A 15 -8.38 -2.49 -9.85
N GLN A 16 -7.94 -1.25 -10.02
CA GLN A 16 -8.08 -0.15 -9.07
C GLN A 16 -9.53 0.11 -8.68
N ALA A 17 -10.48 0.00 -9.62
CA ALA A 17 -11.90 0.25 -9.33
C ALA A 17 -12.49 -0.76 -8.33
N LYS A 18 -11.89 -1.96 -8.25
CA LYS A 18 -12.23 -2.99 -7.26
C LYS A 18 -11.38 -2.92 -5.99
N THR A 19 -10.39 -2.03 -5.93
CA THR A 19 -9.66 -1.74 -4.69
C THR A 19 -10.42 -0.72 -3.85
N LYS A 20 -10.23 -0.77 -2.53
CA LYS A 20 -10.89 0.15 -1.56
C LYS A 20 -9.95 1.26 -1.06
N VAL A 21 -8.80 1.43 -1.72
CA VAL A 21 -7.71 2.31 -1.29
C VAL A 21 -7.10 2.96 -2.53
N ALA A 22 -6.57 4.17 -2.38
CA ALA A 22 -5.87 4.88 -3.44
C ALA A 22 -4.59 4.12 -3.82
N CYS A 23 -4.73 3.25 -4.82
CA CYS A 23 -3.63 2.47 -5.39
C CYS A 23 -3.88 2.36 -6.90
N PRO A 24 -3.16 3.11 -7.73
CA PRO A 24 -3.19 2.95 -9.18
C PRO A 24 -2.89 1.52 -9.63
N ASN A 25 -3.40 1.15 -10.80
CA ASN A 25 -3.07 -0.12 -11.43
C ASN A 25 -1.54 -0.29 -11.58
N GLY A 26 -1.04 -1.48 -11.28
CA GLY A 26 0.40 -1.77 -11.27
C GLY A 26 1.10 -1.49 -9.94
N THR A 27 0.46 -0.79 -9.00
CA THR A 27 1.02 -0.61 -7.65
C THR A 27 1.30 -1.97 -7.00
N TYR A 28 2.53 -2.17 -6.53
CA TYR A 28 2.90 -3.40 -5.80
C TYR A 28 3.30 -3.09 -4.36
N SER A 29 2.90 -3.98 -3.45
CA SER A 29 3.03 -3.72 -2.01
C SER A 29 3.05 -4.98 -1.18
N TRP A 30 3.57 -4.85 0.04
CA TRP A 30 3.48 -5.88 1.07
C TRP A 30 3.49 -5.27 2.46
N GLY A 31 3.22 -6.12 3.44
CA GLY A 31 3.24 -5.76 4.85
C GLY A 31 4.01 -6.79 5.67
N GLY A 32 4.73 -6.32 6.68
CA GLY A 32 5.40 -7.19 7.66
C GLY A 32 4.62 -7.35 8.96
N MET A 33 5.07 -8.29 9.79
CA MET A 33 4.48 -8.65 11.07
C MET A 33 4.48 -7.49 12.08
N ALA A 34 5.58 -6.72 12.13
CA ALA A 34 5.76 -5.62 13.06
C ALA A 34 5.08 -4.31 12.59
N SER A 35 3.92 -4.42 11.94
CA SER A 35 3.18 -3.33 11.28
C SER A 35 3.94 -2.61 10.16
N THR A 36 5.09 -3.13 9.72
CA THR A 36 5.84 -2.54 8.61
C THR A 36 5.05 -2.64 7.31
N ALA A 37 5.33 -1.73 6.38
CA ALA A 37 4.71 -1.71 5.06
C ALA A 37 5.64 -1.07 4.04
N PHE A 38 5.52 -1.51 2.80
CA PHE A 38 6.06 -0.78 1.66
C PHE A 38 5.09 -0.82 0.49
N TRP A 39 5.20 0.16 -0.39
CA TRP A 39 4.60 0.11 -1.72
C TRP A 39 5.39 0.92 -2.72
N VAL A 40 5.24 0.55 -3.98
CA VAL A 40 5.72 1.30 -5.13
C VAL A 40 4.56 1.49 -6.08
N ASP A 41 4.34 2.75 -6.42
CA ASP A 41 3.33 3.21 -7.36
C ASP A 41 4.04 3.86 -8.56
N PRO A 42 4.05 3.20 -9.73
CA PRO A 42 4.71 3.74 -10.91
C PRO A 42 3.92 4.86 -11.59
N VAL A 43 2.65 5.07 -11.24
CA VAL A 43 1.80 6.11 -11.88
C VAL A 43 2.06 7.47 -11.22
N GLU A 44 1.99 7.51 -9.90
CA GLU A 44 2.27 8.73 -9.11
C GLU A 44 3.76 8.87 -8.75
N GLU A 45 4.62 7.99 -9.27
CA GLU A 45 6.06 7.92 -8.99
C GLU A 45 6.42 7.85 -7.49
N VAL A 46 5.54 7.25 -6.68
CA VAL A 46 5.74 7.13 -5.22
C VAL A 46 6.39 5.80 -4.86
N THR A 47 7.49 5.86 -4.11
CA THR A 47 8.03 4.72 -3.36
C THR A 47 8.02 5.05 -1.87
N ALA A 48 7.28 4.26 -1.08
CA ALA A 48 7.19 4.46 0.36
C ALA A 48 7.60 3.21 1.12
N MET A 49 8.36 3.42 2.20
CA MET A 49 8.77 2.40 3.16
C MET A 49 8.47 2.89 4.56
N PHE A 50 7.81 2.06 5.36
CA PHE A 50 7.39 2.39 6.71
C PHE A 50 7.80 1.29 7.68
N PHE A 51 8.69 1.64 8.60
CA PHE A 51 9.29 0.72 9.55
C PHE A 51 8.78 1.02 10.96
N THR A 52 8.17 0.02 11.58
CA THR A 52 7.61 0.08 12.93
C THR A 52 8.00 -1.16 13.72
N GLN A 53 7.73 -1.13 15.03
CA GLN A 53 7.94 -2.24 15.97
C GLN A 53 6.65 -2.61 16.70
N LEU A 54 5.50 -2.55 16.01
CA LEU A 54 4.18 -2.80 16.60
C LEU A 54 3.64 -4.16 16.16
N VAL A 55 3.34 -5.04 17.11
CA VAL A 55 2.74 -6.36 16.89
C VAL A 55 1.52 -6.51 17.82
N PRO A 56 0.40 -7.10 17.35
CA PRO A 56 0.12 -7.56 15.99
C PRO A 56 -0.15 -6.41 15.00
N SER A 57 0.03 -6.67 13.70
CA SER A 57 -0.19 -5.66 12.65
C SER A 57 -1.64 -5.20 12.47
N THR A 58 -2.57 -5.78 13.23
CA THR A 58 -4.01 -5.47 13.22
C THR A 58 -4.43 -4.52 14.34
N THR A 59 -3.52 -4.16 15.25
CA THR A 59 -3.81 -3.26 16.40
C THR A 59 -4.37 -1.91 15.94
N HIS A 60 -3.80 -1.36 14.87
CA HIS A 60 -4.23 -0.09 14.30
C HIS A 60 -4.24 -0.17 12.77
N PRO A 61 -5.16 0.53 12.08
CA PRO A 61 -5.22 0.56 10.62
C PRO A 61 -4.17 1.54 10.04
N ILE A 62 -2.90 1.38 10.42
CA ILE A 62 -1.83 2.34 10.09
C ILE A 62 -1.60 2.41 8.58
N ARG A 63 -1.64 1.27 7.88
CA ARG A 63 -1.35 1.19 6.43
C ARG A 63 -2.31 2.03 5.57
N PRO A 64 -3.65 1.90 5.68
CA PRO A 64 -4.55 2.73 4.89
C PRO A 64 -4.46 4.21 5.28
N TYR A 65 -4.28 4.56 6.56
CA TYR A 65 -4.12 5.96 6.97
C TYR A 65 -2.85 6.60 6.44
N LEU A 66 -1.70 5.95 6.62
CA LEU A 66 -0.44 6.42 6.07
C LEU A 66 -0.54 6.62 4.56
N ARG A 67 -1.13 5.66 3.86
CA ARG A 67 -1.34 5.75 2.41
C ARG A 67 -2.16 6.99 2.05
N SER A 68 -3.33 7.18 2.67
CA SER A 68 -4.17 8.36 2.42
C SER A 68 -3.41 9.68 2.65
N LEU A 69 -2.63 9.78 3.72
CA LEU A 69 -1.84 10.98 4.01
C LEU A 69 -0.75 11.23 2.95
N VAL A 70 -0.06 10.17 2.49
CA VAL A 70 0.96 10.29 1.44
C VAL A 70 0.33 10.78 0.13
N TYR A 71 -0.74 10.16 -0.34
CA TYR A 71 -1.39 10.59 -1.60
C TYR A 71 -2.02 11.99 -1.49
N GLN A 72 -2.55 12.38 -0.33
CA GLN A 72 -3.03 13.75 -0.11
C GLN A 72 -1.91 14.81 -0.11
N SER A 73 -0.67 14.40 0.16
CA SER A 73 0.49 15.31 0.19
C SER A 73 1.12 15.53 -1.18
N ILE A 74 0.71 14.75 -2.20
CA ILE A 74 1.13 14.97 -3.57
C ILE A 74 0.46 16.26 -4.05
N ILE A 75 1.26 17.26 -4.36
CA ILE A 75 0.81 18.52 -4.94
C ILE A 75 1.29 18.52 -6.38
N GLU A 76 0.35 18.43 -7.31
CA GLU A 76 0.55 18.72 -8.73
C GLU A 76 -0.09 20.06 -9.09
#